data_AF-A0A1Y1WR82-F1
#
_entry.id   AF-A0A1Y1WR82-F1
#
_cell.length_a   1.000
_cell.length_b   1.000
_cell.length_c   1.000
_cell.angle_alpha   90.00
_cell.angle_beta   90.00
_cell.angle_gamma   90.00
#
_symmetry.space_group_name_H-M   'P 1'
#
loop_
_entity.id
_entity.type
_entity.pdbx_description
1 polymer ?
#
loop_
_entity_poly.entity_id
_entity_poly.type
_entity_poly.pdbx_seq_one_letter_code
_entity_poly.pdbx_strand_id
1 'polypeptide(L)'
;MKYTNVKFSCEEDLSVYKDSLLFSNGNIIATLSATDNNGNIIDMELVVVGEIRIKFINDENSSYYSDPKDYPDELRNTIEKGMYDLLDIRNNNWFELSFSIKNINGKVLASDGDVYENDISIMTKDELKQEMLDYCDIIIDYYT
;
A
#
# COMPACT_ATOMS: atom_id res chain seq x y z
N MET A 1 -10.25 -11.43 -22.71
CA MET A 1 -10.14 -10.67 -21.46
C MET A 1 -10.08 -11.70 -20.35
N LYS A 2 -9.00 -11.76 -19.55
CA LYS A 2 -8.80 -12.83 -18.54
C LYS A 2 -9.70 -12.67 -17.32
N TYR A 3 -10.14 -11.44 -17.05
CA TYR A 3 -10.96 -11.08 -15.91
C TYR A 3 -12.30 -10.48 -16.34
N THR A 4 -13.32 -10.75 -15.54
CA THR A 4 -14.64 -10.14 -15.62
C THR A 4 -14.98 -9.44 -14.31
N ASN A 5 -16.04 -8.63 -14.30
CA ASN A 5 -16.52 -7.92 -13.10
C ASN A 5 -15.45 -7.06 -12.39
N VAL A 6 -14.48 -6.53 -13.15
CA VAL A 6 -13.40 -5.70 -12.60
C VAL A 6 -13.99 -4.44 -11.98
N LYS A 7 -13.86 -4.31 -10.66
CA LYS A 7 -14.16 -3.11 -9.88
C LYS A 7 -12.85 -2.60 -9.32
N PHE A 8 -12.55 -1.33 -9.59
CA PHE A 8 -11.35 -0.68 -9.13
C PHE A 8 -11.73 0.64 -8.47
N SER A 9 -11.16 0.89 -7.29
CA SER A 9 -11.25 2.16 -6.59
C SER A 9 -9.85 2.60 -6.22
N CYS A 10 -9.55 3.87 -6.33
CA CYS A 10 -8.23 4.42 -6.08
C CYS A 10 -8.35 5.88 -5.69
N GLU A 11 -7.50 6.29 -4.76
CA GLU A 11 -7.38 7.67 -4.32
C GLU A 11 -7.16 8.64 -5.50
N GLU A 12 -7.66 9.88 -5.35
CA GLU A 12 -7.69 10.84 -6.45
C GLU A 12 -6.31 11.35 -6.85
N ASP A 13 -5.46 11.60 -5.87
CA ASP A 13 -4.11 12.12 -6.05
C ASP A 13 -3.10 11.09 -5.57
N LEU A 14 -2.47 10.37 -6.50
CA LEU A 14 -1.44 9.41 -6.16
C LEU A 14 -0.11 10.07 -5.82
N SER A 15 0.12 11.31 -6.24
CA SER A 15 1.41 12.01 -6.09
C SER A 15 1.81 12.26 -4.62
N VAL A 16 0.84 12.17 -3.71
CA VAL A 16 1.07 12.26 -2.27
C VAL A 16 1.77 11.01 -1.71
N TYR A 17 1.63 9.84 -2.35
CA TYR A 17 2.16 8.55 -1.88
C TYR A 17 3.63 8.34 -2.27
N LYS A 18 4.45 9.38 -2.09
CA LYS A 18 5.90 9.34 -2.34
C LYS A 18 6.66 8.62 -1.23
N ASP A 19 6.15 8.68 0.00
CA ASP A 19 6.79 8.08 1.16
C ASP A 19 5.74 7.56 2.14
N SER A 20 5.78 6.25 2.41
CA SER A 20 4.90 5.57 3.37
C SER A 20 5.05 6.11 4.80
N LEU A 21 6.18 6.75 5.13
CA LEU A 21 6.39 7.41 6.42
C LEU A 21 5.34 8.49 6.71
N LEU A 22 4.69 9.04 5.67
CA LEU A 22 3.72 10.13 5.79
C LEU A 22 2.28 9.66 6.04
N PHE A 23 2.03 8.35 6.00
CA PHE A 23 0.69 7.77 6.03
C PHE A 23 0.55 6.75 7.14
N SER A 24 -0.57 6.80 7.86
CA SER A 24 -0.89 5.86 8.93
C SER A 24 -1.07 4.44 8.40
N ASN A 25 -0.67 3.45 9.21
CA ASN A 25 -0.94 2.04 8.94
C ASN A 25 -2.45 1.80 8.77
N GLY A 26 -2.81 1.02 7.75
CA GLY A 26 -4.19 0.74 7.35
C GLY A 26 -4.78 1.76 6.37
N ASN A 27 -4.04 2.79 5.95
CA ASN A 27 -4.49 3.69 4.89
C ASN A 27 -4.57 2.92 3.56
N ILE A 28 -5.78 2.75 3.04
CA ILE A 28 -6.05 2.09 1.75
C ILE A 28 -5.85 3.12 0.63
N ILE A 29 -5.02 2.77 -0.35
CA ILE A 29 -4.67 3.61 -1.49
C ILE A 29 -5.49 3.22 -2.72
N ALA A 30 -5.62 1.91 -2.93
CA ALA A 30 -6.42 1.35 -4.01
C ALA A 30 -6.99 -0.01 -3.64
N THR A 31 -8.13 -0.33 -4.23
CA THR A 31 -8.76 -1.64 -4.13
C THR A 31 -9.11 -2.16 -5.52
N LEU A 32 -8.95 -3.46 -5.71
CA LEU A 32 -9.34 -4.15 -6.92
C LEU A 32 -10.12 -5.42 -6.56
N SER A 33 -11.26 -5.63 -7.22
CA SER A 33 -11.98 -6.89 -7.18
C SER A 33 -12.23 -7.37 -8.61
N ALA A 34 -11.87 -8.61 -8.91
CA ALA A 34 -12.00 -9.20 -10.23
C ALA A 34 -12.44 -10.67 -10.14
N THR A 35 -13.05 -11.18 -11.20
CA THR A 35 -13.43 -12.60 -11.32
C THR A 35 -12.66 -13.24 -12.46
N ASP A 36 -11.96 -14.35 -12.19
CA ASP A 36 -11.25 -15.14 -13.21
C ASP A 36 -12.23 -16.01 -14.04
N ASN A 37 -11.70 -16.74 -15.01
CA ASN A 37 -12.50 -17.63 -15.87
C ASN A 37 -13.05 -18.87 -15.14
N ASN A 38 -12.50 -19.23 -13.98
CA ASN A 38 -12.94 -20.35 -13.15
C ASN A 38 -14.02 -19.91 -12.13
N GLY A 39 -14.36 -18.62 -12.11
CA GLY A 39 -15.30 -18.04 -11.15
C GLY A 39 -14.69 -17.70 -9.80
N ASN A 40 -13.36 -17.77 -9.65
CA ASN A 40 -12.70 -17.29 -8.45
C ASN A 40 -12.73 -15.77 -8.42
N ILE A 41 -13.01 -15.22 -7.24
CA ILE A 41 -13.00 -13.80 -6.93
C ILE A 41 -11.66 -13.47 -6.30
N ILE A 42 -10.95 -12.51 -6.88
CA ILE A 42 -9.71 -11.95 -6.38
C ILE A 42 -10.05 -10.57 -5.83
N ASP A 43 -9.87 -10.38 -4.53
CA ASP A 43 -9.95 -9.09 -3.87
C ASP A 43 -8.54 -8.66 -3.46
N MET A 44 -8.13 -7.43 -3.80
CA MET A 44 -6.83 -6.86 -3.49
C MET A 44 -6.94 -5.46 -2.93
N GLU A 45 -6.01 -5.12 -2.04
CA GLU A 45 -5.86 -3.81 -1.44
C GLU A 45 -4.39 -3.40 -1.48
N LEU A 46 -4.10 -2.27 -2.11
CA LEU A 46 -2.84 -1.56 -1.93
C LEU A 46 -2.99 -0.66 -0.70
N VAL A 47 -2.25 -0.98 0.35
CA VAL A 47 -2.43 -0.42 1.69
C VAL A 47 -1.09 -0.08 2.33
N VAL A 48 -1.09 0.91 3.21
CA VAL A 48 0.07 1.25 4.04
C VAL A 48 0.13 0.29 5.23
N VAL A 49 1.23 -0.45 5.38
CA VAL A 49 1.42 -1.44 6.44
C VAL A 49 2.67 -1.13 7.26
N GLY A 50 2.63 -1.41 8.55
CA GLY A 50 3.81 -1.38 9.41
C GLY A 50 3.57 -0.69 10.76
N GLU A 51 4.65 -0.49 11.51
CA GLU A 51 4.66 0.33 12.71
C GLU A 51 5.77 1.36 12.54
N ILE A 52 5.45 2.63 12.52
CA ILE A 52 6.46 3.69 12.39
C ILE A 52 6.96 4.14 13.75
N ARG A 53 8.25 4.49 13.85
CA ARG A 53 8.81 5.18 15.03
C ARG A 53 9.87 6.16 14.56
N ILE A 54 9.53 7.45 14.64
CA ILE A 54 10.39 8.53 14.15
C ILE A 54 10.53 9.69 15.14
N LYS A 55 11.70 10.32 15.18
CA LYS A 55 11.93 11.60 15.86
C LYS A 55 13.12 12.36 15.23
N PHE A 56 13.32 13.62 15.59
CA PHE A 56 14.54 14.35 15.25
C PHE A 56 15.73 13.86 16.07
N ILE A 57 16.89 13.71 15.42
CA ILE A 57 18.12 13.22 16.09
C ILE A 57 18.57 14.17 17.21
N ASN A 58 18.42 15.48 17.01
CA ASN A 58 18.88 16.49 17.96
C ASN A 58 17.90 16.77 19.11
N ASP A 59 16.78 16.03 19.18
CA ASP A 59 15.84 16.11 20.29
C ASP A 59 15.95 14.86 21.17
N GLU A 60 16.95 14.89 22.06
CA GLU A 60 17.24 13.78 22.97
C GLU A 60 16.10 13.54 23.98
N ASN A 61 15.27 14.56 24.24
CA ASN A 61 14.18 14.50 25.21
C ASN A 61 12.81 14.22 24.58
N SER A 62 12.70 14.18 23.25
CA SER A 62 11.43 13.86 22.59
C SER A 62 11.14 12.35 22.56
N SER A 63 9.86 12.04 22.71
CA SER A 63 9.30 10.73 22.38
C SER A 63 9.30 10.51 20.87
N TYR A 64 9.29 9.25 20.45
CA TYR A 64 9.01 8.89 19.05
C TYR A 64 7.56 9.18 18.72
N TYR A 65 7.31 9.67 17.52
CA TYR A 65 6.00 9.65 16.91
C TYR A 65 5.75 8.26 16.30
N SER A 66 4.58 7.70 16.60
CA SER A 66 4.15 6.37 16.14
C SER A 66 3.01 6.40 15.13
N ASP A 67 2.48 7.57 14.81
CA ASP A 67 1.41 7.75 13.84
C ASP A 67 1.65 9.05 13.04
N PRO A 68 1.71 9.00 11.70
CA PRO A 68 1.95 10.18 10.86
C PRO A 68 0.90 11.27 10.97
N LYS A 69 -0.29 10.97 11.47
CA LYS A 69 -1.32 11.99 11.76
C LYS A 69 -0.90 12.95 12.89
N ASP A 70 0.00 12.50 13.78
CA ASP A 70 0.45 13.25 14.95
C ASP A 70 1.76 14.02 14.68
N TYR A 71 2.28 13.97 13.44
CA TYR A 71 3.53 14.63 13.10
C TYR A 71 3.40 16.14 13.12
N PRO A 72 4.33 16.86 13.76
CA PRO A 72 4.42 18.30 13.59
C PRO A 72 4.78 18.62 12.13
N ASP A 73 4.36 19.79 11.66
CA ASP A 73 4.61 20.24 10.28
C ASP A 73 6.09 20.19 9.91
N GLU A 74 6.99 20.49 10.86
CA GLU A 74 8.43 20.42 10.65
C GLU A 74 8.91 19.01 10.30
N LEU A 75 8.38 17.98 10.99
CA LEU A 75 8.72 16.59 10.72
C LEU A 75 8.20 16.15 9.36
N ARG A 76 6.94 16.50 9.04
CA ARG A 76 6.34 16.23 7.73
C ARG A 76 7.16 16.85 6.59
N ASN A 77 7.50 18.13 6.70
CA ASN A 77 8.31 18.84 5.72
C ASN A 77 9.73 18.25 5.56
N THR A 78 10.30 17.72 6.64
CA THR A 78 11.63 17.07 6.61
C THR A 78 11.58 15.78 5.80
N ILE A 79 10.55 14.96 6.01
CA ILE A 79 10.31 13.72 5.25
C ILE A 79 10.05 14.04 3.78
N GLU A 80 9.16 14.99 3.47
CA GLU A 80 8.82 15.38 2.08
C GLU A 80 10.03 15.86 1.26
N LYS A 81 11.00 16.49 1.93
CA LYS A 81 12.27 16.95 1.34
C LYS A 81 13.33 15.85 1.25
N GLY A 82 13.08 14.66 1.80
CA GLY A 82 14.03 13.54 1.84
C GLY A 82 15.22 13.77 2.77
N MET A 83 15.07 14.61 3.79
CA MET A 83 16.14 14.97 4.74
C MET A 83 16.22 13.96 5.90
N TYR A 84 16.32 12.67 5.56
CA TYR A 84 16.27 11.58 6.52
C TYR A 84 17.50 11.51 7.45
N ASP A 85 18.60 12.17 7.08
CA ASP A 85 19.81 12.29 7.89
C ASP A 85 19.60 13.10 9.17
N LEU A 86 18.48 13.83 9.28
CA LEU A 86 18.07 14.56 10.49
C LEU A 86 17.16 13.74 11.41
N LEU A 87 16.78 12.52 11.00
CA LEU A 87 15.74 11.72 11.63
C LEU A 87 16.31 10.42 12.20
N ASP A 88 15.88 10.07 13.41
CA ASP A 88 16.07 8.73 13.97
C ASP A 88 14.81 7.90 13.68
N ILE A 89 14.94 6.97 12.73
CA ILE A 89 13.87 6.08 12.27
C ILE A 89 14.20 4.66 12.73
N ARG A 90 13.37 4.10 13.63
CA ARG A 90 13.59 2.75 14.16
C ARG A 90 12.78 1.67 13.48
N ASN A 91 11.60 2.03 13.00
CA ASN A 91 10.73 1.19 12.20
C ASN A 91 10.08 2.08 11.13
N ASN A 92 9.59 1.48 10.04
CA ASN A 92 8.97 2.18 8.94
C ASN A 92 7.65 1.51 8.53
N ASN A 93 6.75 2.30 7.98
CA ASN A 93 5.67 1.79 7.17
C ASN A 93 6.19 1.46 5.76
N TRP A 94 5.49 0.63 5.03
CA TRP A 94 5.69 0.36 3.61
C TRP A 94 4.34 0.29 2.89
N PHE A 95 4.37 0.29 1.57
CA PHE A 95 3.21 -0.04 0.76
C PHE A 95 3.17 -1.55 0.55
N GLU A 96 2.01 -2.16 0.74
CA GLU A 96 1.80 -3.59 0.58
C GLU A 96 0.59 -3.84 -0.30
N LEU A 97 0.74 -4.76 -1.26
CA LEU A 97 -0.36 -5.26 -2.07
C LEU A 97 -0.85 -6.56 -1.43
N SER A 98 -1.90 -6.45 -0.63
CA SER A 98 -2.55 -7.59 0.02
C SER A 98 -3.65 -8.17 -0.87
N PHE A 99 -3.86 -9.48 -0.81
CA PHE A 99 -4.89 -10.15 -1.62
C PHE A 99 -5.62 -11.27 -0.89
N SER A 100 -6.81 -11.60 -1.38
CA SER A 100 -7.54 -12.82 -1.05
C SER A 100 -8.21 -13.41 -2.28
N ILE A 101 -8.10 -14.73 -2.45
CA ILE A 101 -8.76 -15.48 -3.52
C ILE A 101 -9.89 -16.29 -2.90
N LYS A 102 -11.11 -16.13 -3.40
CA LYS A 102 -12.30 -16.84 -2.94
C LYS A 102 -12.91 -17.61 -4.11
N ASN A 103 -13.38 -18.83 -3.89
CA ASN A 103 -14.16 -19.53 -4.92
C ASN A 103 -15.58 -18.96 -5.05
N ILE A 104 -16.34 -19.46 -6.02
CA ILE A 104 -17.76 -19.07 -6.27
C ILE A 104 -18.69 -19.19 -5.05
N ASN A 105 -18.32 -19.98 -4.05
CA ASN A 105 -19.10 -20.17 -2.82
C ASN A 105 -18.64 -19.24 -1.68
N GLY A 106 -17.70 -18.33 -1.95
CA GLY A 106 -17.13 -17.40 -0.96
C GLY A 106 -16.08 -18.04 -0.04
N LYS A 107 -15.66 -19.28 -0.27
CA LYS A 107 -14.60 -19.91 0.53
C LYS A 107 -13.24 -19.32 0.11
N VAL A 108 -12.49 -18.79 1.08
CA VAL A 108 -11.10 -18.35 0.88
C VAL A 108 -10.23 -19.57 0.52
N LEU A 109 -9.56 -19.48 -0.63
CA LEU A 109 -8.59 -20.45 -1.14
C LEU A 109 -7.18 -20.06 -0.73
N ALA A 110 -6.86 -18.77 -0.80
CA ALA A 110 -5.56 -18.19 -0.46
C ALA A 110 -5.72 -16.74 -0.01
N SER A 111 -4.79 -16.26 0.80
CA SER A 111 -4.63 -14.86 1.16
C SER A 111 -3.20 -14.60 1.60
N ASP A 112 -2.59 -13.54 1.09
CA ASP A 112 -1.21 -13.14 1.40
C ASP A 112 -1.02 -11.65 1.11
N GLY A 113 0.21 -11.14 1.24
CA GLY A 113 0.56 -9.80 0.83
C GLY A 113 2.04 -9.65 0.51
N ASP A 114 2.34 -8.79 -0.45
CA ASP A 114 3.69 -8.54 -0.91
C ASP A 114 4.03 -7.05 -0.87
N VAL A 115 5.28 -6.74 -0.53
CA VAL A 115 5.77 -5.36 -0.52
C VAL A 115 5.65 -4.78 -1.92
N TYR A 116 4.98 -3.63 -2.03
CA TYR A 116 4.81 -2.92 -3.28
C TYR A 116 6.00 -1.97 -3.48
N GLU A 117 6.92 -2.35 -4.38
CA GLU A 117 8.19 -1.64 -4.57
C GLU A 117 8.13 -0.50 -5.60
N ASN A 118 7.08 -0.45 -6.43
CA ASN A 118 6.93 0.60 -7.44
C ASN A 118 6.60 1.95 -6.81
N ASP A 119 7.07 3.03 -7.42
CA ASP A 119 6.78 4.40 -6.98
C ASP A 119 5.35 4.80 -7.40
N ILE A 120 4.41 4.63 -6.47
CA ILE A 120 2.98 4.98 -6.66
C ILE A 120 2.82 6.46 -7.06
N SER A 121 3.70 7.35 -6.59
CA SER A 121 3.54 8.79 -6.72
C SER A 121 3.68 9.32 -8.15
N ILE A 122 4.27 8.53 -9.04
CA ILE A 122 4.43 8.87 -10.45
C ILE A 122 3.44 8.16 -11.36
N MET A 123 2.58 7.29 -10.81
CA MET A 123 1.63 6.50 -11.57
C MET A 123 0.33 7.25 -11.82
N THR A 124 -0.26 6.99 -12.98
CA THR A 124 -1.68 7.25 -13.21
C THR A 124 -2.54 6.14 -12.61
N LYS A 125 -3.82 6.44 -12.37
CA LYS A 125 -4.78 5.43 -11.87
C LYS A 125 -4.93 4.23 -12.81
N ASP A 126 -4.85 4.47 -14.11
CA ASP A 126 -4.98 3.40 -15.12
C ASP A 126 -3.74 2.50 -15.13
N GLU A 127 -2.54 3.07 -14.95
CA GLU A 127 -1.30 2.29 -14.78
C GLU A 127 -1.37 1.44 -13.51
N LEU A 128 -1.76 2.02 -12.37
CA LEU A 128 -1.89 1.27 -11.11
C LEU A 128 -2.92 0.15 -11.22
N LYS A 129 -4.07 0.42 -11.84
CA LYS A 129 -5.08 -0.60 -12.11
C LYS A 129 -4.52 -1.73 -12.97
N GLN A 130 -3.76 -1.41 -14.01
CA GLN A 130 -3.18 -2.42 -14.89
C GLN A 130 -2.14 -3.25 -14.15
N GLU A 131 -1.28 -2.65 -13.34
CA GLU A 131 -0.32 -3.40 -12.52
C GLU A 131 -1.00 -4.32 -11.52
N MET A 132 -2.06 -3.88 -10.85
CA MET A 132 -2.84 -4.75 -9.98
C MET A 132 -3.47 -5.91 -10.77
N LEU A 133 -4.00 -5.67 -11.97
CA LEU A 133 -4.51 -6.76 -12.83
C LEU A 133 -3.41 -7.72 -13.29
N ASP A 134 -2.21 -7.22 -13.58
CA ASP A 134 -1.06 -8.07 -13.91
C ASP A 134 -0.62 -8.88 -12.68
N TYR A 135 -0.76 -8.32 -11.47
CA TYR A 135 -0.54 -9.05 -10.23
C TYR A 135 -1.55 -10.17 -10.01
N CYS A 136 -2.82 -9.97 -10.39
CA CYS A 136 -3.83 -11.04 -10.39
C CYS A 136 -3.36 -12.26 -11.20
N ASP A 137 -2.67 -12.04 -12.33
CA ASP A 137 -2.20 -13.15 -13.18
C ASP A 137 -1.15 -13.98 -12.43
N ILE A 138 -0.22 -13.30 -11.73
CA ILE A 138 0.84 -13.94 -10.95
C ILE A 138 0.27 -14.78 -9.80
N ILE A 139 -0.66 -14.22 -9.02
CA ILE A 139 -1.22 -14.93 -7.85
C ILE A 139 -2.11 -16.10 -8.25
N ILE A 140 -2.87 -15.99 -9.35
CA ILE A 140 -3.67 -17.11 -9.84
C ILE A 140 -2.77 -18.24 -10.29
N ASP A 141 -1.74 -17.95 -11.09
CA ASP A 141 -0.80 -18.96 -11.56
C ASP A 141 -0.06 -19.67 -10.41
N TYR A 142 0.12 -18.99 -9.26
CA TYR A 142 0.77 -19.57 -8.09
C TYR A 142 -0.18 -20.36 -7.17
N TYR A 143 -1.40 -19.86 -6.93
CA TYR A 143 -2.31 -20.42 -5.91
C TYR A 143 -3.46 -21.28 -6.46
N THR A 144 -3.67 -21.35 -7.78
CA THR A 144 -4.75 -22.13 -8.42
C THR A 144 -4.26 -23.03 -9.53
#